data_AF-A0A6I2M1Z1-F1
#
_entry.id   AF-A0A6I2M1Z1-F1
#
_cell.length_a   1.000
_cell.length_b   1.000
_cell.length_c   1.000
_cell.angle_alpha   90.00
_cell.angle_beta   90.00
_cell.angle_gamma   90.00
#
_symmetry.space_group_name_H-M   'P 1'
#
loop_
_entity.id
_entity.type
_entity.pdbx_description
1 polymer ?
#
loop_
_entity_poly.entity_id
_entity_poly.type
_entity_poly.pdbx_seq_one_letter_code
_entity_poly.pdbx_strand_id
1 'polypeptide(L)'
;MPLERLIEDRMRHLGFNKSSLAARAGLSRPTLQQIMNGKGTISSLAQVLPPLACTWAWCPPGSTHPGGALAELRRRRRLTQAQVSDRLSLSRPVIIGIEKRMRGELASLLGYTKHLGMPAPIAPISSKRG
;
A
#
# COMPACT_ATOMS: atom_id res chain seq x y z
N MET A 1 -11.10 -9.46 0.22
CA MET A 1 -10.30 -8.35 -0.36
C MET A 1 -8.93 -8.88 -0.76
N PRO A 2 -8.31 -8.41 -1.87
CA PRO A 2 -6.98 -8.89 -2.28
C PRO A 2 -5.88 -8.63 -1.24
N LEU A 3 -6.02 -7.60 -0.40
CA LEU A 3 -5.00 -7.23 0.60
C LEU A 3 -4.90 -8.23 1.78
N GLU A 4 -6.03 -8.64 2.36
CA GLU A 4 -6.07 -9.60 3.47
C GLU A 4 -5.39 -10.91 3.10
N ARG A 5 -5.81 -11.51 1.98
CA ARG A 5 -5.24 -12.78 1.49
C ARG A 5 -3.75 -12.68 1.26
N LEU A 6 -3.27 -11.59 0.66
CA LEU A 6 -1.84 -11.37 0.42
C LEU A 6 -1.07 -11.27 1.74
N ILE A 7 -1.58 -10.53 2.73
CA ILE A 7 -0.96 -10.44 4.06
C ILE A 7 -0.92 -11.82 4.72
N GLU A 8 -2.02 -12.58 4.69
CA GLU A 8 -2.08 -13.93 5.28
C GLU A 8 -1.13 -14.92 4.61
N ASP A 9 -1.03 -14.90 3.27
CA ASP A 9 -0.09 -15.73 2.52
C ASP A 9 1.36 -15.43 2.92
N ARG A 10 1.70 -14.14 3.06
CA ARG A 10 3.04 -13.71 3.52
C ARG A 10 3.29 -14.07 4.97
N MET A 11 2.30 -13.92 5.83
CA MET A 11 2.40 -14.33 7.24
C MET A 11 2.70 -15.82 7.35
N ARG A 12 1.94 -16.66 6.63
CA ARG A 12 2.17 -18.11 6.57
C ARG A 12 3.58 -18.45 6.09
N HIS A 13 4.03 -17.81 5.01
CA HIS A 13 5.36 -18.04 4.44
C HIS A 13 6.50 -17.66 5.40
N LEU A 14 6.30 -16.64 6.23
CA LEU A 14 7.31 -16.12 7.17
C LEU A 14 7.12 -16.60 8.61
N GLY A 15 6.16 -17.49 8.87
CA GLY A 15 5.87 -18.03 10.20
C GLY A 15 5.24 -17.03 11.19
N PHE A 16 4.61 -15.96 10.70
CA PHE A 16 3.90 -15.00 11.55
C PHE A 16 2.45 -15.42 11.83
N ASN A 17 1.99 -15.15 13.05
CA ASN A 17 0.58 -14.99 13.38
C ASN A 17 0.23 -13.50 13.56
N LYS A 18 -1.07 -13.15 13.65
CA LYS A 18 -1.54 -11.76 13.71
C LYS A 18 -0.93 -10.99 14.89
N SER A 19 -0.75 -11.64 16.05
CA SER A 19 -0.15 -11.00 17.23
C SER A 19 1.34 -10.72 17.02
N SER A 20 2.09 -11.71 16.52
CA SER A 20 3.53 -11.56 16.26
C SER A 20 3.83 -10.54 15.17
N LEU A 21 3.00 -10.47 14.11
CA LEU A 21 3.14 -9.46 13.06
C LEU A 21 2.83 -8.06 13.60
N ALA A 22 1.73 -7.92 14.36
CA ALA A 22 1.36 -6.64 14.95
C ALA A 22 2.47 -6.13 15.88
N ALA A 23 2.99 -6.99 16.77
CA ALA A 23 4.10 -6.65 17.65
C ALA A 23 5.37 -6.25 16.86
N ARG A 24 5.74 -7.01 15.82
CA ARG A 24 6.89 -6.70 14.98
C ARG A 24 6.73 -5.40 14.19
N ALA A 25 5.52 -5.05 13.81
CA ALA A 25 5.18 -3.81 13.12
C ALA A 25 4.97 -2.61 14.07
N GLY A 26 5.03 -2.81 15.40
CA GLY A 26 4.73 -1.75 16.36
C GLY A 26 3.25 -1.33 16.41
N LEU A 27 2.34 -2.24 16.05
CA LEU A 27 0.90 -2.00 15.96
C LEU A 27 0.12 -2.83 16.98
N SER A 28 -1.10 -2.38 17.28
CA SER A 28 -2.08 -3.22 17.98
C SER A 28 -2.67 -4.27 17.03
N ARG A 29 -3.08 -5.42 17.57
CA ARG A 29 -3.79 -6.46 16.79
C ARG A 29 -5.08 -5.93 16.14
N PRO A 30 -5.92 -5.10 16.80
CA PRO A 30 -7.05 -4.44 16.14
C PRO A 30 -6.63 -3.57 14.95
N THR A 31 -5.56 -2.79 15.07
CA THR A 31 -5.04 -1.96 13.96
C THR A 31 -4.62 -2.82 12.78
N LEU A 32 -3.90 -3.93 13.03
CA LEU A 32 -3.54 -4.87 11.97
C LEU A 32 -4.78 -5.46 11.28
N GLN A 33 -5.83 -5.82 12.04
CA GLN A 33 -7.07 -6.33 11.46
C GLN A 33 -7.77 -5.28 10.60
N GLN A 34 -7.77 -4.00 11.00
CA GLN A 34 -8.29 -2.91 10.16
C GLN A 34 -7.51 -2.80 8.84
N ILE A 35 -6.17 -2.87 8.89
CA ILE A 35 -5.33 -2.83 7.69
C ILE A 35 -5.64 -4.00 6.75
N MET A 36 -5.77 -5.22 7.28
CA MET A 36 -6.13 -6.40 6.49
C MET A 36 -7.49 -6.21 5.80
N ASN A 37 -8.43 -5.56 6.48
CA ASN A 37 -9.74 -5.19 5.94
C ASN A 37 -9.72 -3.96 5.00
N GLY A 38 -8.54 -3.42 4.68
CA GLY A 38 -8.35 -2.27 3.80
C GLY A 38 -8.66 -0.90 4.43
N LYS A 39 -8.70 -0.83 5.76
CA LYS A 39 -9.00 0.37 6.56
C LYS A 39 -7.75 0.87 7.30
N GLY A 40 -7.86 2.06 7.90
CA GLY A 40 -6.75 2.72 8.60
C GLY A 40 -5.90 3.54 7.65
N THR A 41 -4.63 3.78 8.00
CA THR A 41 -3.80 4.75 7.27
C THR A 41 -2.75 4.08 6.40
N ILE A 42 -2.29 4.80 5.37
CA ILE A 42 -1.14 4.40 4.54
C ILE A 42 0.10 4.18 5.42
N SER A 43 0.32 5.02 6.45
CA SER A 43 1.43 4.91 7.38
C SER A 43 1.38 3.62 8.21
N SER A 44 0.18 3.17 8.60
CA SER A 44 0.01 1.92 9.33
C SER A 44 0.31 0.71 8.42
N LEU A 45 -0.13 0.74 7.15
CA LEU A 45 0.26 -0.30 6.20
C LEU A 45 1.78 -0.27 5.93
N ALA A 46 2.39 0.91 5.84
CA ALA A 46 3.84 1.06 5.63
C ALA A 46 4.66 0.36 6.73
N GLN A 47 4.20 0.38 7.99
CA GLN A 47 4.84 -0.32 9.11
C GLN A 47 4.76 -1.85 8.99
N VAL A 48 3.76 -2.38 8.28
CA VAL A 48 3.57 -3.82 8.08
C VAL A 48 4.44 -4.36 6.94
N LEU A 49 4.91 -3.51 6.01
CA LEU A 49 5.66 -3.98 4.83
C LEU A 49 7.01 -4.61 5.18
N PRO A 50 7.89 -3.98 6.01
CA PRO A 50 9.20 -4.55 6.31
C PRO A 50 9.11 -5.92 7.01
N PRO A 51 8.27 -6.12 8.04
CA PRO A 51 8.08 -7.44 8.65
C PRO A 51 7.65 -8.52 7.64
N LEU A 52 6.83 -8.16 6.65
CA LEU A 52 6.36 -9.11 5.62
C LEU A 52 7.34 -9.30 4.45
N ALA A 53 8.51 -8.67 4.50
CA ALA A 53 9.45 -8.58 3.38
C ALA A 53 8.74 -8.16 2.08
N CYS A 54 7.88 -7.15 2.20
CA CYS A 54 7.10 -6.57 1.11
C CYS A 54 7.57 -5.15 0.82
N THR A 55 7.25 -4.67 -0.37
CA THR A 55 7.40 -3.28 -0.81
C THR A 55 6.10 -2.80 -1.44
N TRP A 56 6.02 -1.52 -1.78
CA TRP A 56 4.93 -1.00 -2.61
C TRP A 56 5.00 -1.59 -4.02
N ALA A 57 3.89 -2.08 -4.55
CA ALA A 57 3.88 -2.86 -5.80
C ALA A 57 4.46 -2.11 -7.02
N TRP A 58 4.43 -0.78 -7.01
CA TRP A 58 4.96 0.09 -8.07
C TRP A 58 6.32 0.72 -7.75
N CYS A 59 6.88 0.44 -6.56
CA CYS A 59 8.11 1.06 -6.09
C CYS A 59 9.01 0.00 -5.44
N PRO A 60 9.99 -0.54 -6.18
CA PRO A 60 10.97 -1.46 -5.64
C PRO A 60 11.79 -0.82 -4.49
N PRO A 61 12.41 -1.63 -3.63
CA PRO A 61 13.33 -1.14 -2.61
C PRO A 61 14.48 -0.32 -3.25
N GLY A 62 14.94 0.73 -2.57
CA GLY A 62 16.01 1.60 -3.06
C GLY A 62 15.63 2.56 -4.19
N SER A 63 14.37 2.57 -4.63
CA SER A 63 13.85 3.52 -5.62
C SER A 63 13.41 4.84 -4.98
N THR A 64 13.04 5.82 -5.82
CA THR A 64 12.46 7.12 -5.42
C THR A 64 11.31 6.96 -4.40
N HIS A 65 11.03 8.03 -3.64
CA HIS A 65 9.88 8.09 -2.73
C HIS A 65 8.58 7.52 -3.37
N PRO A 66 7.89 6.56 -2.73
CA PRO A 66 6.83 5.77 -3.36
C PRO A 66 5.64 6.58 -3.87
N GLY A 67 5.34 7.72 -3.25
CA GLY A 67 4.30 8.61 -3.75
C GLY A 67 4.68 9.24 -5.10
N GLY A 68 5.95 9.61 -5.28
CA GLY A 68 6.45 10.19 -6.53
C GLY A 68 6.41 9.16 -7.67
N ALA A 69 6.79 7.92 -7.37
CA ALA A 69 6.67 6.80 -8.32
C ALA A 69 5.20 6.54 -8.72
N LEU A 70 4.25 6.66 -7.78
CA LEU A 70 2.82 6.54 -8.09
C LEU A 70 2.34 7.68 -9.00
N ALA A 71 2.78 8.91 -8.74
CA ALA A 71 2.47 10.08 -9.58
C ALA A 71 3.03 9.93 -11.00
N GLU A 72 4.22 9.36 -11.14
CA GLU A 72 4.80 9.03 -12.43
C GLU A 72 3.99 7.95 -13.15
N LEU A 73 3.60 6.87 -12.46
CA LEU A 73 2.76 5.83 -13.03
C LEU A 73 1.42 6.39 -13.55
N ARG A 74 0.76 7.27 -12.77
CA ARG A 74 -0.44 7.98 -13.22
C ARG A 74 -0.18 8.76 -14.51
N ARG A 75 0.92 9.53 -14.58
CA ARG A 75 1.31 10.31 -15.76
C ARG A 75 1.60 9.43 -16.97
N ARG A 76 2.25 8.27 -16.78
CA ARG A 76 2.49 7.28 -17.86
C ARG A 76 1.17 6.74 -18.43
N ARG A 77 0.10 6.71 -17.63
CA ARG A 77 -1.27 6.41 -18.08
C ARG A 77 -2.04 7.61 -18.64
N ARG A 78 -1.37 8.76 -18.83
CA ARG A 78 -1.94 10.02 -19.35
C ARG A 78 -3.12 10.55 -18.51
N LEU A 79 -3.12 10.26 -17.21
CA LEU A 79 -4.15 10.72 -16.28
C LEU A 79 -3.69 11.95 -15.50
N THR A 80 -4.56 12.95 -15.33
CA THR A 80 -4.34 14.08 -14.42
C THR A 80 -4.80 13.76 -12.99
N GLN A 81 -4.36 14.54 -12.01
CA GLN A 81 -4.86 14.40 -10.64
C GLN A 81 -6.37 14.65 -10.55
N ALA A 82 -6.89 15.62 -11.33
CA ALA A 82 -8.31 15.93 -11.36
C ALA A 82 -9.13 14.73 -11.86
N GLN A 83 -8.72 14.11 -12.97
CA GLN A 83 -9.38 12.92 -13.50
C GLN A 83 -9.44 11.77 -12.49
N VAL A 84 -8.36 11.55 -11.72
CA VAL A 84 -8.34 10.53 -10.66
C VAL A 84 -9.24 10.94 -9.49
N SER A 85 -9.21 12.22 -9.11
CA SER A 85 -10.06 12.81 -8.07
C SER A 85 -11.54 12.55 -8.38
N ASP A 86 -11.97 12.92 -9.59
CA ASP A 86 -13.35 12.79 -10.05
C ASP A 86 -13.76 11.32 -10.13
N ARG A 87 -12.90 10.47 -10.69
CA ARG A 87 -13.17 9.04 -10.86
C ARG A 87 -13.33 8.29 -9.53
N LEU A 88 -12.62 8.73 -8.49
CA LEU A 88 -12.63 8.11 -7.17
C LEU A 88 -13.51 8.85 -6.16
N SER A 89 -14.16 9.95 -6.56
CA SER A 89 -14.87 10.86 -5.67
C SER A 89 -14.03 11.29 -4.46
N LEU A 90 -12.72 11.46 -4.68
CA LEU A 90 -11.77 11.97 -3.70
C LEU A 90 -11.52 13.45 -3.97
N SER A 91 -11.11 14.19 -2.95
CA SER A 91 -10.66 15.57 -3.17
C SER A 91 -9.22 15.59 -3.71
N ARG A 92 -8.90 16.60 -4.53
CA ARG A 92 -7.55 16.77 -5.08
C ARG A 92 -6.44 16.83 -4.01
N PRO A 93 -6.66 17.45 -2.82
CA PRO A 93 -5.72 17.38 -1.71
C PRO A 93 -5.40 15.95 -1.23
N VAL A 94 -6.36 15.01 -1.27
CA VAL A 94 -6.11 13.61 -0.93
C VAL A 94 -5.15 12.98 -1.94
N ILE A 95 -5.37 13.19 -3.24
CA ILE A 95 -4.47 12.70 -4.30
C ILE A 95 -3.06 13.28 -4.12
N ILE A 96 -2.94 14.58 -3.83
CA ILE A 96 -1.67 15.25 -3.55
C ILE A 96 -1.01 14.67 -2.29
N GLY A 97 -1.77 14.40 -1.23
CA GLY A 97 -1.26 13.82 0.01
C GLY A 97 -0.66 12.43 -0.20
N ILE A 98 -1.32 11.60 -1.02
CA ILE A 98 -0.81 10.28 -1.40
C ILE A 98 0.47 10.43 -2.22
N GLU A 99 0.44 11.22 -3.30
CA GLU A 99 1.56 11.34 -4.25
C GLU A 99 2.79 12.04 -3.68
N LYS A 100 2.62 13.06 -2.84
CA LYS A 100 3.76 13.81 -2.30
C LYS A 100 4.27 13.25 -0.98
N ARG A 101 3.41 12.66 -0.16
CA ARG A 101 3.72 12.36 1.24
C ARG A 101 3.43 10.93 1.67
N MET A 102 2.78 10.13 0.82
CA MET A 102 2.32 8.77 1.20
C MET A 102 1.49 8.79 2.49
N ARG A 103 0.58 9.75 2.59
CA ARG A 103 -0.32 9.94 3.74
C ARG A 103 -1.78 9.94 3.32
N GLY A 104 -2.64 9.56 4.26
CA GLY A 104 -4.08 9.50 4.09
C GLY A 104 -4.63 8.12 4.43
N GLU A 105 -5.91 7.94 4.10
CA GLU A 105 -6.65 6.70 4.29
C GLU A 105 -6.15 5.60 3.34
N LEU A 106 -6.03 4.38 3.85
CA LEU A 106 -5.68 3.20 3.09
C LEU A 106 -6.73 2.89 2.02
N ALA A 107 -8.00 3.10 2.32
CA ALA A 107 -9.09 2.91 1.36
C ALA A 107 -8.89 3.78 0.08
N SER A 108 -8.45 5.02 0.25
CA SER A 108 -8.15 5.93 -0.87
C SER A 108 -6.98 5.41 -1.71
N LEU A 109 -5.93 4.89 -1.07
CA LEU A 109 -4.80 4.28 -1.78
C LEU A 109 -5.21 3.01 -2.53
N LEU A 110 -6.07 2.18 -1.94
CA LEU A 110 -6.60 0.98 -2.58
C LEU A 110 -7.44 1.33 -3.81
N GLY A 111 -8.32 2.32 -3.69
CA GLY A 111 -9.09 2.83 -4.83
C GLY A 111 -8.18 3.36 -5.94
N TYR A 112 -7.17 4.13 -5.57
CA TYR A 112 -6.22 4.71 -6.52
C TYR A 112 -5.39 3.63 -7.25
N THR A 113 -4.78 2.72 -6.51
CA THR A 113 -3.97 1.63 -7.10
C THR A 113 -4.82 0.72 -7.98
N LYS A 114 -6.05 0.38 -7.56
CA LYS A 114 -7.00 -0.37 -8.38
C LYS A 114 -7.36 0.37 -9.67
N HIS A 115 -7.57 1.68 -9.61
CA HIS A 115 -7.85 2.50 -10.80
C HIS A 115 -6.66 2.51 -11.77
N LEU A 116 -5.43 2.44 -11.27
CA LEU A 116 -4.23 2.25 -12.07
C LEU A 116 -3.99 0.78 -12.47
N GLY A 117 -4.97 -0.11 -12.33
CA GLY A 117 -4.86 -1.52 -12.72
C GLY A 117 -3.99 -2.38 -11.80
N MET A 118 -3.68 -1.91 -10.59
CA MET A 118 -2.95 -2.67 -9.58
C MET A 118 -3.91 -3.08 -8.45
N PRO A 119 -4.36 -4.35 -8.41
CA PRO A 119 -5.40 -4.77 -7.46
C PRO A 119 -4.93 -4.79 -5.99
N ALA A 120 -3.62 -4.85 -5.76
CA ALA A 120 -3.02 -4.79 -4.44
C ALA A 120 -1.90 -3.74 -4.42
N PRO A 121 -1.77 -2.94 -3.34
CA PRO A 121 -0.78 -1.88 -3.28
C PRO A 121 0.61 -2.39 -2.85
N ILE A 122 0.73 -3.67 -2.50
CA ILE A 122 1.95 -4.27 -1.96
C ILE A 122 2.35 -5.49 -2.78
N ALA A 123 3.64 -5.74 -2.86
CA ALA A 123 4.22 -6.90 -3.50
C ALA A 123 5.37 -7.46 -2.66
N PRO A 124 5.61 -8.78 -2.68
CA PRO A 124 6.80 -9.36 -2.05
C PRO A 124 8.06 -8.75 -2.67
N ILE A 125 9.07 -8.48 -1.84
CA ILE A 125 10.41 -8.21 -2.35
C ILE A 125 10.89 -9.54 -2.91
N SER A 126 10.94 -9.65 -4.24
CA SER A 126 11.52 -10.84 -4.87
C SER A 126 12.98 -10.92 -4.46
N SER A 127 13.31 -11.88 -3.61
CA SER A 127 14.67 -12.34 -3.42
C SER A 127 15.08 -12.98 -4.74
N LYS A 128 15.54 -12.19 -5.72
CA LYS A 128 16.43 -12.78 -6.73
C LYS A 128 17.61 -13.32 -5.92
N ARG A 129 17.62 -14.65 -5.75
CA ARG A 129 18.86 -15.41 -5.50
C ARG A 129 19.82 -14.98 -6.61
N GLY A 130 20.78 -14.13 -6.26
CA GLY A 130 22.09 -14.18 -6.89
C GLY A 130 22.79 -15.42 -6.37
#